data_AF-A0A0A1VX66-F1
#
_entry.id   AF-A0A0A1VX66-F1
#
_cell.length_a   1.000
_cell.length_b   1.000
_cell.length_c   1.000
_cell.angle_alpha   90.00
_cell.angle_beta   90.00
_cell.angle_gamma   90.00
#
_symmetry.space_group_name_H-M   'P 1'
#
loop_
_entity.id
_entity.type
_entity.pdbx_description
1 polymer ?
#
loop_
_entity_poly.entity_id
_entity_poly.type
_entity_poly.pdbx_seq_one_letter_code
_entity_poly.pdbx_strand_id
1 'polypeptide(L)'
;MYDSTCKFIALEYSRDLATWLLGKPLELTEIKPSELSLEPIRADTLIFLESEELILHIEFQTDPKEDIPYRMLDYATRLYRRYPHKPIHQVVIYL
;
A
#
# COMPACT_ATOMS: atom_id res chain seq x y z
N MET A 1 3.26 -9.02 -16.17
CA MET A 1 4.73 -9.00 -16.04
C MET A 1 5.21 -7.90 -15.10
N TYR A 2 4.55 -6.73 -15.08
CA TYR A 2 4.86 -5.65 -14.13
C TYR A 2 4.55 -5.96 -12.66
N ASP A 3 3.51 -6.76 -12.38
CA ASP A 3 3.11 -7.10 -11.00
C ASP A 3 4.27 -7.70 -10.17
N SER A 4 4.97 -8.69 -10.71
CA SER A 4 6.13 -9.29 -10.04
C SER A 4 7.27 -8.32 -9.78
N THR A 5 7.49 -7.36 -10.69
CA THR A 5 8.56 -6.35 -10.56
C THR A 5 8.19 -5.28 -9.54
N CYS A 6 6.96 -4.78 -9.55
CA CYS A 6 6.50 -3.76 -8.60
C CYS A 6 6.49 -4.32 -7.18
N LYS A 7 6.00 -5.56 -7.04
CA LYS A 7 6.04 -6.29 -5.78
C LYS A 7 7.48 -6.49 -5.30
N PHE A 8 8.39 -6.90 -6.19
CA PHE A 8 9.81 -7.02 -5.84
C PHE A 8 10.39 -5.70 -5.35
N ILE A 9 10.19 -4.60 -6.10
CA ILE A 9 10.75 -3.30 -5.76
C ILE A 9 10.28 -2.83 -4.39
N ALA A 10 8.98 -2.92 -4.13
CA ALA A 10 8.43 -2.41 -2.89
C ALA A 10 8.74 -3.27 -1.67
N LEU A 11 9.10 -4.55 -1.85
CA LEU A 11 9.57 -5.40 -0.75
C LEU A 11 11.06 -5.22 -0.49
N GLU A 12 11.87 -5.30 -1.55
CA GLU A 12 13.34 -5.23 -1.44
C GLU A 12 13.82 -3.81 -1.12
N TYR A 13 13.16 -2.79 -1.68
CA TYR A 13 13.50 -1.37 -1.54
C TYR A 13 12.42 -0.59 -0.78
N SER A 14 11.72 -1.25 0.15
CA SER A 14 10.63 -0.65 0.94
C SER A 14 11.02 0.66 1.61
N ARG A 15 12.24 0.73 2.17
CA ARG A 15 12.80 1.93 2.82
C ARG A 15 13.04 3.08 1.85
N ASP A 16 13.64 2.80 0.70
CA ASP A 16 13.91 3.82 -0.31
C ASP A 16 12.60 4.35 -0.90
N LEU A 17 11.65 3.44 -1.13
CA LEU A 17 10.32 3.78 -1.63
C LEU A 17 9.52 4.61 -0.61
N ALA A 18 9.60 4.27 0.68
CA ALA A 18 9.04 5.08 1.76
C ALA A 18 9.65 6.48 1.79
N THR A 19 10.98 6.55 1.70
CA THR A 19 11.72 7.82 1.75
C THR A 19 11.33 8.71 0.59
N TRP A 20 11.18 8.14 -0.61
CA TRP A 20 10.72 8.84 -1.78
C TRP A 20 9.28 9.36 -1.63
N LEU A 21 8.35 8.51 -1.19
CA LEU A 21 6.92 8.88 -1.10
C LEU A 21 6.61 9.81 0.08
N LEU A 22 7.29 9.64 1.20
CA LEU A 22 7.00 10.35 2.46
C LEU A 22 7.98 11.50 2.74
N GLY A 23 9.04 11.63 1.95
CA GLY A 23 10.06 12.67 2.09
C GLY A 23 10.97 12.51 3.33
N LYS A 24 10.86 11.38 4.05
CA LYS A 24 11.66 11.07 5.23
C LYS A 24 11.93 9.57 5.33
N PRO A 25 13.10 9.16 5.84
CA PRO A 25 13.39 7.74 6.05
C PRO A 25 12.50 7.16 7.14
N LEU A 26 11.85 6.04 6.83
CA LEU A 26 11.12 5.22 7.80
C LEU A 26 11.51 3.76 7.63
N GLU A 27 11.69 3.06 8.74
CA GLU A 27 11.73 1.60 8.74
C GLU A 27 10.30 1.09 8.59
N LEU A 28 10.08 0.27 7.56
CA LEU A 28 8.77 -0.28 7.25
C LEU A 28 8.81 -1.81 7.23
N THR A 29 7.77 -2.42 7.75
CA THR A 29 7.54 -3.87 7.68
C THR A 29 6.29 -4.18 6.85
N GLU A 30 6.34 -5.25 6.04
CA GLU A 30 5.20 -5.65 5.21
C GLU A 30 4.05 -6.18 6.08
N ILE A 31 2.84 -5.66 5.84
CA ILE A 31 1.58 -6.26 6.33
C ILE A 31 1.00 -7.13 5.21
N LYS A 32 0.73 -8.40 5.51
CA LYS A 32 0.11 -9.29 4.52
C LYS A 32 -1.33 -8.88 4.23
N PRO A 33 -1.75 -8.71 2.97
CA PRO A 33 -3.12 -8.32 2.61
C PRO A 33 -4.20 -9.27 3.14
N SER A 34 -3.87 -10.56 3.30
CA SER A 34 -4.75 -11.57 3.91
C SER A 34 -5.15 -11.25 5.36
N GLU A 35 -4.40 -10.37 6.02
CA GLU A 35 -4.70 -9.93 7.38
C GLU A 35 -5.74 -8.80 7.41
N LEU A 36 -6.05 -8.18 6.27
CA LEU A 36 -6.96 -7.03 6.17
C LEU A 36 -8.36 -7.39 5.64
N SER A 37 -8.57 -8.57 5.05
CA SER A 37 -9.87 -9.01 4.50
C SER A 37 -9.97 -10.52 4.22
N LEU A 38 -11.21 -11.03 4.17
CA LEU A 38 -11.59 -12.39 3.75
C LEU A 38 -11.43 -12.63 2.24
N GLU A 39 -11.62 -11.60 1.41
CA GLU A 39 -11.26 -11.62 -0.02
C GLU A 39 -10.58 -10.29 -0.39
N PRO A 40 -9.34 -10.30 -0.91
CA PRO A 40 -8.71 -9.10 -1.45
C PRO A 40 -9.42 -8.69 -2.75
N ILE A 41 -9.70 -7.39 -2.91
CA ILE A 41 -10.10 -6.83 -4.21
C ILE A 41 -8.93 -7.09 -5.17
N ARG A 42 -9.20 -7.58 -6.38
CA ARG A 42 -8.17 -7.88 -7.39
C ARG A 42 -7.43 -6.61 -7.82
N ALA A 43 -6.42 -6.23 -7.05
CA ALA A 43 -5.41 -5.26 -7.42
C ALA A 43 -4.35 -5.94 -8.29
N ASP A 44 -3.76 -5.19 -9.22
CA ASP A 44 -2.63 -5.71 -9.99
C ASP A 44 -1.41 -5.89 -9.08
N THR A 45 -1.12 -4.95 -8.17
CA THR A 45 -0.20 -5.13 -7.04
C THR A 45 -0.62 -4.24 -5.87
N LEU A 46 -0.83 -4.83 -4.70
CA LEU A 46 -1.25 -4.15 -3.47
C LEU A 46 -0.23 -4.38 -2.37
N ILE A 47 0.25 -3.30 -1.75
CA ILE A 47 1.33 -3.36 -0.76
C ILE A 47 0.98 -2.50 0.43
N PHE A 48 1.09 -3.10 1.61
CA PHE A 48 0.91 -2.42 2.88
C PHE A 48 2.22 -2.49 3.64
N LEU A 49 2.70 -1.31 4.03
CA LEU A 49 3.91 -1.15 4.78
C LEU A 49 3.57 -0.41 6.09
N GLU A 50 4.08 -0.92 7.20
CA GLU A 50 3.81 -0.39 8.54
C GLU A 50 5.09 0.13 9.19
N SER A 51 5.02 1.31 9.81
CA SER A 51 5.97 1.74 10.83
C SER A 51 5.27 1.96 12.17
N GLU A 52 6.04 2.36 13.18
CA GLU A 52 5.47 2.87 14.42
C GLU A 52 4.61 4.13 14.21
N GLU A 53 4.95 4.95 13.21
CA GLU A 53 4.35 6.27 13.01
C GLU A 53 3.11 6.26 12.09
N LEU A 54 3.05 5.36 11.10
CA LEU A 54 2.01 5.38 10.08
C LEU A 54 1.88 4.05 9.35
N ILE A 55 0.86 3.97 8.50
CA ILE A 55 0.70 2.94 7.49
C ILE A 55 0.81 3.56 6.12
N LEU A 56 1.68 3.00 5.29
CA LEU A 56 1.82 3.32 3.89
C LEU A 56 1.13 2.25 3.06
N HIS A 57 0.08 2.65 2.35
CA HIS A 57 -0.68 1.81 1.44
C HIS A 57 -0.36 2.24 0.01
N ILE A 58 0.21 1.32 -0.76
CA ILE A 58 0.61 1.58 -2.14
C ILE A 58 -0.13 0.62 -3.06
N GLU A 59 -0.67 1.19 -4.14
CA GLU A 59 -1.24 0.44 -5.23
C GLU A 59 -0.61 0.82 -6.56
N PHE A 60 -0.16 -0.17 -7.33
CA PHE A 60 0.35 0.04 -8.68
C PHE A 60 -0.76 -0.22 -9.70
N GLN A 61 -0.86 0.65 -10.70
CA GLN A 61 -1.81 0.56 -11.79
C GLN A 61 -1.10 0.73 -13.14
N THR A 62 -1.24 -0.25 -14.02
CA THR A 62 -0.79 -0.13 -15.42
C THR A 62 -1.86 0.47 -16.33
N ASP A 63 -3.11 0.51 -15.86
CA ASP A 63 -4.25 1.09 -16.56
C ASP A 63 -5.09 1.86 -15.53
N PRO A 64 -5.50 3.11 -15.79
CA PRO A 64 -6.26 3.89 -14.83
C PRO A 64 -7.71 3.40 -14.72
N LYS A 65 -7.95 2.49 -13.78
CA LYS A 65 -9.30 1.98 -13.48
C LYS A 65 -10.14 3.05 -12.77
N GLU A 66 -11.41 3.16 -13.15
CA GLU A 66 -12.36 4.13 -12.58
C GLU A 66 -12.69 3.87 -11.10
N ASP A 67 -12.53 2.62 -10.64
CA ASP A 67 -12.88 2.18 -9.28
C ASP A 67 -11.79 2.45 -8.23
N ILE A 68 -10.65 3.01 -8.64
CA ILE A 68 -9.51 3.28 -7.75
C ILE A 68 -9.88 4.14 -6.53
N PRO A 69 -10.61 5.26 -6.66
CA PRO A 69 -10.97 6.07 -5.50
C PRO A 69 -11.79 5.28 -4.47
N TYR A 70 -12.73 4.44 -4.94
CA TYR A 70 -13.54 3.60 -4.07
C TYR A 70 -12.70 2.54 -3.36
N ARG A 71 -11.77 1.90 -4.09
CA ARG A 71 -10.85 0.89 -3.54
C ARG A 71 -9.91 1.49 -2.49
N MET A 72 -9.38 2.69 -2.73
CA MET A 72 -8.57 3.42 -1.74
C MET A 72 -9.36 3.68 -0.47
N LEU A 73 -10.61 4.15 -0.60
CA LEU A 73 -11.47 4.38 0.57
C LEU A 73 -11.77 3.07 1.33
N ASP A 74 -12.13 2.00 0.62
CA ASP A 74 -12.40 0.69 1.25
C ASP A 74 -11.18 0.20 2.04
N TYR A 75 -9.97 0.23 1.46
CA TYR A 75 -8.75 -0.12 2.19
C TYR A 75 -8.45 0.83 3.36
N ALA A 76 -8.67 2.13 3.22
CA ALA A 76 -8.48 3.09 4.32
C ALA A 76 -9.35 2.73 5.52
N THR A 77 -10.63 2.41 5.29
CA THR A 77 -11.54 2.03 6.38
C THR A 77 -11.13 0.72 7.07
N ARG A 78 -10.65 -0.26 6.30
CA ARG A 78 -10.15 -1.54 6.85
C ARG A 78 -8.89 -1.34 7.68
N LEU A 79 -7.94 -0.56 7.17
CA LEU A 79 -6.71 -0.19 7.87
C LEU A 79 -7.02 0.57 9.15
N TYR A 80 -7.92 1.55 9.10
CA TYR A 80 -8.30 2.34 10.27
C TYR A 80 -8.91 1.48 11.37
N ARG A 81 -9.74 0.50 11.00
CA ARG A 81 -10.33 -0.45 11.95
C ARG A 81 -9.28 -1.34 12.61
N ARG A 82 -8.25 -1.78 11.86
CA ARG A 82 -7.20 -2.68 12.38
C ARG A 82 -6.13 -1.94 13.18
N TYR A 83 -5.79 -0.74 12.76
CA TYR A 83 -4.73 0.09 13.33
C TYR A 83 -5.30 1.43 13.76
N PRO A 84 -6.09 1.46 14.84
CA PRO A 84 -6.71 2.69 15.31
C PRO A 84 -5.63 3.71 15.65
N HIS A 85 -5.91 4.98 15.33
CA HIS A 85 -5.03 6.13 15.57
C HIS A 85 -3.72 6.17 14.77
N LYS A 86 -3.40 5.16 13.96
CA LYS A 86 -2.29 5.26 13.01
C LYS A 86 -2.71 6.08 11.78
N PRO A 87 -2.00 7.15 11.42
CA PRO A 87 -2.15 7.83 10.14
C PRO A 87 -2.01 6.84 8.98
N ILE A 88 -2.88 6.95 7.98
CA ILE A 88 -2.84 6.13 6.77
C ILE A 88 -2.47 7.06 5.61
N HIS A 89 -1.34 6.78 4.97
CA HIS A 89 -0.90 7.44 3.75
C HIS A 89 -1.15 6.52 2.56
N GLN A 90 -1.96 6.96 1.61
CA GLN A 90 -2.34 6.16 0.46
C GLN A 90 -1.75 6.77 -0.81
N VAL A 91 -1.09 5.94 -1.62
CA VAL A 91 -0.48 6.35 -2.87
C VAL A 91 -0.88 5.37 -3.96
N VAL A 92 -1.32 5.91 -5.09
CA VAL A 92 -1.50 5.14 -6.32
C VAL A 92 -0.41 5.54 -7.30
N ILE A 93 0.33 4.56 -7.80
CA ILE A 93 1.41 4.76 -8.76
C ILE A 93 0.94 4.23 -10.11
N TYR A 94 0.90 5.11 -11.11
CA TYR A 94 0.59 4.76 -12.49
C TYR A 94 1.89 4.57 -13.27
N LEU A 95 2.01 3.44 -13.97
CA LEU A 95 3.21 3.03 -14.72
C LEU A 95 3.01 3.11 -16.23
#